data_AF-A0A5C7JZV2-F1
#
_entry.id   AF-A0A5C7JZV2-F1
#
_cell.length_a   1.000
_cell.length_b   1.000
_cell.length_c   1.000
_cell.angle_alpha   90.00
_cell.angle_beta   90.00
_cell.angle_gamma   90.00
#
_symmetry.space_group_name_H-M   'P 1'
#
loop_
_entity.id
_entity.type
_entity.pdbx_description
1 polymer ?
#
loop_
_entity_poly.entity_id
_entity_poly.type
_entity_poly.pdbx_seq_one_letter_code
_entity_poly.pdbx_strand_id
1 'polypeptide(L)'
;MSIDATEKEIVIGQRYGYSKSSNGTTIVVTGTATKAENGKVTLGDIIEKSYLWVSDGKTTPTRVTNYTRQRSISAVQVFPVN
;
A
#
# COMPACT_ATOMS: atom_id res chain seq x y z
N MET A 1 19.16 -1.18 -5.06
CA MET A 1 18.43 -1.48 -3.82
C MET A 1 17.29 -0.48 -3.69
N SER A 2 16.07 -0.93 -3.36
CA SER A 2 14.93 -0.03 -3.07
C SER A 2 14.70 -0.05 -1.56
N ILE A 3 14.56 1.13 -0.96
CA ILE A 3 14.27 1.30 0.47
C ILE A 3 12.83 1.75 0.67
N ASP A 4 12.18 1.22 1.71
CA ASP A 4 10.83 1.59 2.11
C ASP A 4 10.82 2.95 2.84
N ALA A 5 9.63 3.42 3.21
CA ALA A 5 9.43 4.68 3.95
C ALA A 5 10.04 4.69 5.36
N THR A 6 10.47 3.52 5.87
CA THR A 6 11.17 3.37 7.16
C THR A 6 12.68 3.24 7.00
N GLU A 7 13.20 3.54 5.81
CA GLU A 7 14.61 3.45 5.42
C GLU A 7 15.17 2.02 5.46
N LYS A 8 14.29 1.01 5.46
CA LYS A 8 14.68 -0.41 5.42
C LYS A 8 14.62 -0.95 4.00
N GLU A 9 15.44 -1.95 3.70
CA GLU A 9 15.42 -2.60 2.39
C GLU A 9 14.08 -3.28 2.12
N ILE A 10 13.59 -3.14 0.88
CA ILE A 10 12.41 -3.87 0.43
C ILE A 10 12.75 -5.33 0.20
N VAL A 11 12.00 -6.22 0.85
CA VAL A 11 12.16 -7.67 0.72
C VAL A 11 11.08 -8.24 -0.21
N ILE A 12 11.49 -8.93 -1.27
CA ILE A 12 10.58 -9.63 -2.18
C ILE A 12 9.87 -10.77 -1.43
N GLY A 13 8.57 -10.90 -1.64
CA GLY A 13 7.71 -11.85 -0.94
C GLY A 13 7.12 -11.32 0.37
N GLN A 14 7.60 -10.18 0.90
CA GLN A 14 6.99 -9.52 2.06
C GLN A 14 5.79 -8.67 1.66
N ARG A 15 4.86 -8.47 2.60
CA ARG A 15 3.71 -7.59 2.40
C ARG A 15 4.08 -6.14 2.69
N TYR A 16 3.65 -5.26 1.81
CA TYR A 16 3.78 -3.81 1.95
C TYR A 16 2.45 -3.13 1.71
N GLY A 17 2.31 -1.93 2.27
CA GLY A 17 1.19 -1.05 2.08
C GLY A 17 1.62 0.32 1.58
N TYR A 18 0.71 1.02 0.92
CA TYR A 18 0.79 2.46 0.72
C TYR A 18 -0.60 3.07 0.89
N SER A 19 -0.64 4.36 1.15
CA SER A 19 -1.90 5.08 1.29
C SER A 19 -1.92 6.35 0.47
N LYS A 20 -3.09 6.70 -0.05
CA LYS A 20 -3.34 7.99 -0.69
C LYS A 20 -4.64 8.58 -0.14
N SER A 21 -4.60 9.85 0.22
CA SER A 21 -5.77 10.59 0.71
C SER A 21 -6.15 11.68 -0.28
N SER A 22 -7.44 11.85 -0.54
CA SER A 22 -7.98 12.93 -1.37
C SER A 22 -9.45 13.17 -1.01
N ASN A 23 -9.86 14.44 -0.91
CA ASN A 23 -11.26 14.86 -0.71
C ASN A 23 -12.00 14.07 0.40
N GLY A 24 -11.40 13.95 1.59
CA GLY A 24 -11.99 13.25 2.73
C GLY A 24 -12.07 11.73 2.61
N THR A 25 -11.49 11.15 1.55
CA THR A 25 -11.37 9.70 1.35
C THR A 25 -9.90 9.30 1.44
N THR A 26 -9.60 8.27 2.22
CA THR A 26 -8.28 7.61 2.23
C THR A 26 -8.40 6.22 1.65
N ILE A 27 -7.49 5.90 0.72
CA ILE A 27 -7.35 4.56 0.16
C ILE A 27 -6.05 3.99 0.69
N VAL A 28 -6.14 2.84 1.36
CA VAL A 28 -4.99 2.04 1.77
C VAL A 28 -4.93 0.82 0.87
N VAL A 29 -3.78 0.58 0.28
CA VAL A 29 -3.55 -0.53 -0.64
C VAL A 29 -2.43 -1.37 -0.05
N THR A 30 -2.68 -2.66 0.13
CA THR A 30 -1.68 -3.61 0.62
C THR A 30 -1.49 -4.72 -0.41
N GLY A 31 -0.30 -5.27 -0.51
CA GLY A 31 -0.01 -6.38 -1.41
C GLY A 31 1.37 -6.97 -1.15
N THR A 32 1.70 -8.04 -1.85
CA THR A 32 3.00 -8.71 -1.73
C THR A 32 3.98 -8.09 -2.70
N ALA A 33 5.18 -7.71 -2.25
CA ALA A 33 6.23 -7.21 -3.14
C ALA A 33 6.72 -8.33 -4.07
N THR A 34 6.56 -8.14 -5.39
CA THR A 34 6.99 -9.10 -6.41
C THR A 34 8.22 -8.62 -7.18
N LYS A 35 8.50 -7.31 -7.17
CA LYS A 35 9.67 -6.71 -7.82
C LYS A 35 10.09 -5.43 -7.09
N ALA A 36 11.38 -5.15 -7.00
CA ALA A 36 11.91 -3.91 -6.44
C ALA A 36 13.14 -3.45 -7.23
N GLU A 37 13.02 -2.34 -7.97
CA GLU A 37 14.10 -1.80 -8.81
C GLU A 37 13.93 -0.29 -8.98
N ASN A 38 15.04 0.42 -9.23
CA ASN A 38 15.04 1.85 -9.56
C ASN A 38 14.19 2.74 -8.63
N GLY A 39 14.25 2.48 -7.31
CA GLY A 39 13.49 3.24 -6.30
C GLY A 39 11.97 3.00 -6.34
N LYS A 40 11.54 1.93 -7.01
CA LYS A 40 10.14 1.50 -7.07
C LYS A 40 9.98 0.08 -6.56
N VAL A 41 8.75 -0.25 -6.18
CA VAL A 41 8.30 -1.59 -5.82
C VAL A 41 7.01 -1.92 -6.56
N THR A 42 6.91 -3.14 -7.06
CA THR A 42 5.69 -3.70 -7.64
C THR A 42 5.02 -4.58 -6.61
N LEU A 43 3.75 -4.28 -6.28
CA LEU A 43 2.92 -5.09 -5.40
C LEU A 43 1.98 -5.95 -6.25
N GLY A 44 1.84 -7.23 -5.90
CA GLY A 44 0.84 -8.17 -6.41
C GLY A 44 -0.18 -8.55 -5.33
N ASP A 45 -1.22 -9.29 -5.74
CA ASP A 45 -2.30 -9.79 -4.86
C ASP A 45 -2.85 -8.71 -3.92
N ILE A 46 -3.28 -7.62 -4.55
CA ILE A 46 -3.54 -6.37 -3.86
C ILE A 46 -4.90 -6.39 -3.18
N ILE A 47 -4.93 -5.93 -1.93
CA ILE A 47 -6.15 -5.61 -1.19
C ILE A 47 -6.22 -4.08 -1.04
N GLU A 48 -7.26 -3.48 -1.60
CA GLU A 48 -7.57 -2.05 -1.46
C GLU A 48 -8.70 -1.86 -0.43
N LYS A 49 -8.47 -0.95 0.52
CA LYS A 49 -9.43 -0.56 1.55
C LYS A 49 -9.66 0.94 1.44
N SER A 50 -10.91 1.35 1.27
CA SER A 50 -11.31 2.76 1.26
C SER A 50 -11.92 3.13 2.60
N TYR A 51 -11.53 4.30 3.10
CA TYR A 51 -12.01 4.91 4.34
C TYR A 51 -12.57 6.28 3.98
N LEU A 52 -13.77 6.57 4.45
CA LEU A 52 -14.40 7.86 4.29
C LEU A 52 -14.40 8.56 5.64
N TRP A 53 -13.65 9.66 5.78
CA TRP A 53 -13.47 10.38 7.04
C TRP A 53 -14.70 11.20 7.48
N VAL A 54 -15.84 11.00 6.81
CA VAL A 54 -17.04 11.83 6.95
C VAL A 54 -17.80 11.57 8.27
N SER A 55 -17.35 10.63 9.13
CA SER A 55 -17.80 10.57 10.53
C SER A 55 -16.84 9.79 11.45
N ASP A 56 -16.42 10.46 12.50
CA ASP A 56 -16.18 9.94 13.87
C ASP A 56 -15.02 8.96 14.09
N GLY A 57 -13.86 9.17 13.46
CA GLY A 57 -12.64 8.43 13.83
C GLY A 57 -12.75 6.91 13.59
N LYS A 58 -13.66 6.48 12.71
CA LYS A 58 -13.86 5.06 12.39
C LYS A 58 -12.62 4.47 11.73
N THR A 59 -12.10 3.42 12.35
CA THR A 59 -11.02 2.56 11.83
C THR A 59 -11.52 1.49 10.84
N THR A 60 -12.84 1.43 10.62
CA THR A 60 -13.46 0.45 9.71
C THR A 60 -13.52 0.99 8.28
N PRO A 61 -13.02 0.25 7.28
CA PRO A 61 -13.12 0.68 5.89
C PRO A 61 -14.59 0.68 5.42
N THR A 62 -14.98 1.70 4.66
CA THR A 62 -16.29 1.76 4.00
C THR A 62 -16.38 0.80 2.82
N ARG A 63 -15.24 0.42 2.23
CA ARG A 63 -15.16 -0.55 1.15
C ARG A 63 -13.86 -1.34 1.22
N VAL A 64 -13.94 -2.63 0.93
CA VAL A 64 -12.79 -3.51 0.72
C VAL A 64 -12.90 -4.14 -0.67
N THR A 65 -11.82 -4.18 -1.43
CA THR A 65 -11.79 -4.77 -2.76
C THR A 65 -10.46 -5.50 -2.99
N ASN A 66 -10.54 -6.76 -3.40
CA ASN A 66 -9.39 -7.58 -3.74
C ASN A 66 -9.14 -7.50 -5.25
N TYR A 67 -7.89 -7.34 -5.64
CA TYR A 67 -7.45 -7.30 -7.02
C TYR A 67 -6.33 -8.31 -7.28
N THR A 68 -6.38 -8.98 -8.42
CA THR A 68 -5.27 -9.81 -8.94
C THR A 68 -4.26 -9.01 -9.76
N ARG A 69 -4.50 -7.71 -9.97
CA ARG A 69 -3.61 -6.82 -10.73
C ARG A 69 -2.42 -6.37 -9.90
N GLN A 70 -1.34 -6.01 -10.58
CA GLN A 70 -0.16 -5.43 -9.96
C GLN A 70 -0.19 -3.90 -9.96
N ARG A 71 0.54 -3.26 -9.04
CA ARG A 71 0.77 -1.81 -9.03
C ARG A 71 2.23 -1.49 -8.72
N SER A 72 2.82 -0.57 -9.48
CA SER A 72 4.17 -0.05 -9.24
C SER A 72 4.10 1.29 -8.51
N ILE A 73 4.78 1.37 -7.37
CA ILE A 73 4.73 2.49 -6.43
C ILE A 73 6.16 2.91 -6.09
N SER A 74 6.37 4.18 -5.78
CA SER A 74 7.66 4.63 -5.28
C SER A 74 7.97 3.94 -3.95
N ALA A 75 9.18 3.39 -3.83
CA ALA A 75 9.60 2.62 -2.67
C ALA A 75 9.54 3.45 -1.38
N VAL A 76 9.88 4.74 -1.45
CA VAL A 76 9.81 5.66 -0.30
C VAL A 76 8.39 5.98 0.18
N GLN A 77 7.37 5.52 -0.55
CA GLN A 77 5.96 5.70 -0.18
C GLN A 77 5.34 4.43 0.42
N VAL A 78 6.06 3.30 0.40
CA VAL A 78 5.54 2.04 0.95
C VAL A 78 6.00 1.83 2.39
N PHE A 79 5.16 1.18 3.20
CA PHE A 79 5.46 0.76 4.57
C PHE A 79 5.29 -0.76 4.70
N PRO A 80 6.10 -1.43 5.53
CA PRO A 80 5.93 -2.86 5.77
C PRO A 80 4.61 -3.16 6.47
N VAL A 81 4.02 -4.31 6.16
CA VAL A 81 2.77 -4.79 6.76
C VAL A 81 3.05 -6.14 7.42
N ASN A 82 2.79 -6.22 8.73
CA ASN A 82 2.87 -7.47 9.50
C ASN A 82 1.73 -8.43 9.16
#